data_AF-A0A8H6X7W3-F1
#
_entry.id   AF-A0A8H6X7W3-F1
#
_cell.length_a   1.000
_cell.length_b   1.000
_cell.length_c   1.000
_cell.angle_alpha   90.00
_cell.angle_beta   90.00
_cell.angle_gamma   90.00
#
_symmetry.space_group_name_H-M   'P 1'
#
loop_
_entity.id
_entity.type
_entity.pdbx_description
1 polymer ?
#
loop_
_entity_poly.entity_id
_entity_poly.type
_entity_poly.pdbx_seq_one_letter_code
_entity_poly.pdbx_strand_id
1 'polypeptide(L)'
;MSGVNIFIAVLVDVVSPVLLFAFILGTTTPFVGVLVRYRANYTPKTGAVRLDDEDAASRANVAIGYFGMMKRVYSIEGWAGLYKGIMPSIIAISIALAVVIVSTYAAVMSRIIHHGRIVRWLLNVGLSIIPALLIVPMKIIVNRAITTPHRLSAFDARTALRVLLSPAERTQPLRLYLAPGVAFAIALEGLIVASFNLFRIAIDSLPLGFAIGGLVPVLLLTAAIITPLEVMIQRLTLQRRSRLTPGLAPSEDAIPPPPVYSAEPVMEFRGTDIDSGEAPYTGLLDCTRKIVAEEGWSVLTRAWWLTLAAMVLSVAAPWWTPRRWL
;
A
#
# COMPACT_ATOMS: atom_id res chain seq x y z
N MET A 1 -9.25 -30.44 34.25
CA MET A 1 -8.01 -29.96 33.60
C MET A 1 -7.21 -29.20 34.65
N SER A 2 -5.94 -29.54 34.88
CA SER A 2 -5.08 -28.84 35.87
C SER A 2 -4.88 -27.37 35.46
N GLY A 3 -4.67 -26.48 36.43
CA GLY A 3 -4.41 -25.05 36.14
C GLY A 3 -3.21 -24.82 35.21
N VAL A 4 -2.24 -25.74 35.22
CA VAL A 4 -1.10 -25.76 34.30
C VAL A 4 -1.53 -25.94 32.84
N ASN A 5 -2.50 -26.81 32.56
CA ASN A 5 -3.00 -27.03 31.20
C ASN A 5 -3.77 -25.83 30.66
N ILE A 6 -4.46 -25.09 31.53
CA ILE A 6 -5.17 -23.86 31.16
C ILE A 6 -4.17 -22.75 30.83
N PHE A 7 -3.12 -22.58 31.65
CA PHE A 7 -2.07 -21.59 31.40
C PHE A 7 -1.32 -21.85 30.09
N ILE A 8 -0.94 -23.11 29.82
CA ILE A 8 -0.27 -23.49 28.57
C ILE A 8 -1.19 -23.25 27.36
N ALA A 9 -2.48 -23.60 27.45
CA ALA A 9 -3.43 -23.36 26.37
C ALA A 9 -3.58 -21.86 26.04
N VAL A 10 -3.75 -21.01 27.06
CA VAL A 10 -3.84 -19.55 26.86
C VAL A 10 -2.54 -18.98 26.29
N LEU A 11 -1.38 -19.46 26.76
CA LEU A 11 -0.10 -19.02 26.22
C LEU A 11 0.04 -19.38 24.74
N VAL A 12 -0.32 -20.61 24.35
CA VAL A 12 -0.29 -21.05 22.96
C VAL A 12 -1.27 -20.24 22.10
N ASP A 13 -2.49 -20.00 22.58
CA ASP A 13 -3.54 -19.27 21.85
C ASP A 13 -3.19 -17.80 21.61
N VAL A 14 -2.40 -17.17 22.50
CA VAL A 14 -1.95 -15.78 22.33
C VAL A 14 -0.63 -15.70 21.55
N VAL A 15 0.34 -16.56 21.86
CA VAL A 15 1.68 -16.49 21.25
C VAL A 15 1.66 -16.97 19.80
N SER A 16 0.92 -18.02 19.49
CA SER A 16 0.83 -18.58 18.13
C SER A 16 0.40 -17.56 17.07
N PRO A 17 -0.71 -16.81 17.22
CA PRO A 17 -1.12 -15.82 16.23
C PRO A 17 -0.15 -14.64 16.13
N VAL A 18 0.53 -14.25 17.22
CA VAL A 18 1.55 -13.19 17.19
C VAL A 18 2.78 -13.65 16.41
N LEU A 19 3.26 -14.87 16.64
CA LEU A 19 4.37 -15.45 15.88
C LEU A 19 4.03 -15.63 14.40
N LEU A 20 2.82 -16.13 14.10
CA LEU A 20 2.33 -16.25 12.74
C LEU A 20 2.26 -14.88 12.06
N PHE A 21 1.75 -13.86 12.75
CA PHE A 21 1.68 -12.50 12.23
C PHE A 21 3.08 -11.92 11.96
N ALA A 22 4.02 -12.09 12.90
CA ALA A 22 5.40 -11.66 12.71
C ALA A 22 6.07 -12.39 11.54
N PHE A 23 5.80 -13.69 11.36
CA PHE A 23 6.28 -14.48 10.23
C PHE A 23 5.70 -14.00 8.90
N ILE A 24 4.39 -13.76 8.82
CA ILE A 24 3.74 -13.24 7.62
C ILE A 24 4.31 -11.86 7.27
N LEU A 25 4.44 -10.94 8.24
CA LEU A 25 5.05 -9.64 7.98
C LEU A 25 6.51 -9.75 7.55
N GLY A 26 7.31 -10.55 8.26
CA GLY A 26 8.73 -10.74 7.99
C GLY A 26 8.98 -11.31 6.59
N THR A 27 8.09 -12.18 6.11
CA THR A 27 8.20 -12.77 4.77
C THR A 27 7.61 -11.87 3.69
N THR A 28 6.48 -11.20 3.91
CA THR A 28 5.78 -10.43 2.86
C THR A 28 6.29 -9.01 2.67
N THR A 29 6.76 -8.35 3.74
CA THR A 29 7.25 -6.96 3.69
C THR A 29 8.30 -6.71 2.61
N PRO A 30 9.37 -7.52 2.46
CA PRO A 30 10.37 -7.28 1.41
C PRO A 30 9.76 -7.32 0.00
N PHE A 31 8.79 -8.21 -0.24
CA PHE A 31 8.13 -8.30 -1.54
C PHE A 31 7.21 -7.11 -1.81
N VAL A 32 6.42 -6.70 -0.81
CA VAL A 32 5.55 -5.52 -0.91
C VAL A 32 6.37 -4.25 -1.08
N GLY A 33 7.47 -4.11 -0.35
CA GLY A 33 8.39 -2.97 -0.46
C GLY A 33 8.93 -2.82 -1.88
N VAL A 34 9.44 -3.91 -2.46
CA VAL A 34 9.91 -3.93 -3.86
C VAL A 34 8.77 -3.67 -4.84
N LEU A 35 7.57 -4.19 -4.59
CA LEU A 35 6.41 -3.99 -5.47
C LEU A 35 6.02 -2.52 -5.57
N VAL A 36 5.95 -1.83 -4.43
CA VAL A 36 5.67 -0.39 -4.36
C VAL A 36 6.71 0.38 -5.16
N ARG A 37 7.99 0.05 -4.98
CA ARG A 37 9.11 0.68 -5.71
C ARG A 37 9.04 0.44 -7.22
N TYR A 38 8.81 -0.81 -7.62
CA TYR A 38 8.74 -1.20 -9.02
C TYR A 38 7.56 -0.53 -9.76
N ARG A 39 6.42 -0.36 -9.10
CA ARG A 39 5.24 0.33 -9.67
C ARG A 39 5.39 1.85 -9.67
N ALA A 40 6.13 2.39 -8.71
CA ALA A 40 6.44 3.81 -8.62
C ALA A 40 7.52 4.26 -9.62
N ASN A 41 8.43 3.37 -10.01
CA ASN A 41 9.57 3.71 -10.86
C ASN A 41 9.12 4.25 -12.23
N TYR A 42 9.56 5.45 -12.56
CA TYR A 42 9.31 6.09 -13.85
C TYR A 42 10.29 5.56 -14.91
N THR A 43 9.78 5.12 -16.07
CA THR A 43 10.64 4.68 -17.20
C THR A 43 10.12 5.30 -18.50
N PRO A 44 10.63 6.47 -18.92
CA PRO A 44 10.17 7.11 -20.14
C PRO A 44 10.49 6.24 -21.36
N LYS A 45 9.65 6.32 -22.41
CA LYS A 45 9.95 5.70 -23.70
C LYS A 45 11.25 6.29 -24.26
N THR A 46 12.16 5.43 -24.71
CA THR A 46 13.36 5.78 -25.48
C THR A 46 12.96 6.70 -26.63
N GLY A 47 13.27 7.99 -26.53
CA GLY A 47 12.84 9.03 -27.47
C GLY A 47 12.39 10.35 -26.83
N ALA A 48 12.12 10.38 -25.52
CA ALA A 48 12.07 11.64 -24.79
C ALA A 48 13.51 12.17 -24.67
N VAL A 49 13.88 13.08 -25.59
CA VAL A 49 15.20 13.71 -25.67
C VAL A 49 15.59 14.33 -24.32
N ARG A 50 16.40 13.60 -23.55
CA ARG A 50 17.24 14.12 -22.48
C ARG A 50 18.64 14.31 -23.08
N LEU A 51 19.29 15.44 -22.76
CA LEU A 51 20.59 15.80 -23.34
C LEU A 51 21.73 14.92 -22.78
N ASP A 52 22.77 14.74 -23.60
CA ASP A 52 23.70 13.60 -23.67
C ASP A 52 24.61 13.30 -22.45
N ASP A 53 24.51 14.01 -21.32
CA ASP A 53 25.39 13.80 -20.15
C ASP A 53 24.74 12.97 -19.01
N GLU A 54 23.41 12.83 -18.95
CA GLU A 54 22.68 12.02 -17.93
C GLU A 54 22.44 10.55 -18.33
N ASP A 55 23.03 10.14 -19.44
CA ASP A 55 22.67 8.96 -20.20
C ASP A 55 23.11 7.62 -19.58
N ALA A 56 24.16 7.61 -18.74
CA ALA A 56 24.64 6.35 -18.16
C ALA A 56 23.74 5.84 -17.01
N ALA A 57 23.26 6.73 -16.16
CA ALA A 57 22.41 6.39 -15.01
C ALA A 57 20.95 6.13 -15.44
N SER A 58 20.46 6.87 -16.42
CA SER A 58 19.11 6.74 -16.97
C SER A 58 18.96 5.49 -17.86
N ARG A 59 19.97 5.09 -18.65
CA ARG A 59 19.96 3.82 -19.41
C ARG A 59 19.91 2.58 -18.50
N ALA A 60 20.50 2.62 -17.31
CA ALA A 60 20.43 1.52 -16.34
C ALA A 60 19.00 1.28 -15.78
N ASN A 61 18.12 2.30 -15.84
CA ASN A 61 16.73 2.23 -15.38
C ASN A 61 15.74 1.60 -16.39
N VAL A 62 16.14 1.41 -17.65
CA VAL A 62 15.19 1.24 -18.77
C VAL A 62 14.45 -0.10 -18.82
N ALA A 63 14.89 -1.15 -18.12
CA ALA A 63 14.17 -2.43 -18.13
C ALA A 63 14.36 -3.26 -16.85
N ILE A 64 14.44 -2.61 -15.70
CA ILE A 64 14.61 -3.33 -14.44
C ILE A 64 13.30 -4.07 -14.11
N GLY A 65 13.28 -5.40 -14.28
CA GLY A 65 12.17 -6.24 -13.83
C GLY A 65 12.01 -6.22 -12.31
N TYR A 66 10.93 -6.81 -11.79
CA TYR A 66 10.64 -6.85 -10.34
C TYR A 66 11.82 -7.36 -9.49
N PHE A 67 12.41 -8.49 -9.87
CA PHE A 67 13.58 -9.05 -9.17
C PHE A 67 14.86 -8.24 -9.40
N GLY A 68 14.98 -7.54 -10.53
CA GLY A 68 16.06 -6.58 -10.76
C GLY A 68 15.97 -5.41 -9.78
N MET A 69 14.75 -4.92 -9.52
CA MET A 69 14.51 -3.86 -8.53
C MET A 69 14.88 -4.38 -7.14
N MET A 70 14.46 -5.59 -6.77
CA MET A 70 14.84 -6.23 -5.51
C MET A 70 16.37 -6.31 -5.33
N LYS A 71 17.09 -6.79 -6.35
CA LYS A 71 18.56 -6.89 -6.32
C LYS A 71 19.21 -5.51 -6.14
N ARG A 72 18.68 -4.48 -6.82
CA ARG A 72 19.18 -3.10 -6.70
C ARG A 72 18.92 -2.51 -5.33
N VAL A 73 17.71 -2.69 -4.77
CA VAL A 73 17.41 -2.29 -3.39
C VAL A 73 18.40 -2.93 -2.43
N TYR A 74 18.64 -4.22 -2.58
CA TYR A 74 19.57 -4.96 -1.74
C TYR A 74 21.02 -4.46 -1.89
N SER A 75 21.48 -4.18 -3.11
CA SER A 75 22.86 -3.71 -3.34
C SER A 75 23.10 -2.29 -2.83
N ILE A 76 22.08 -1.42 -2.90
CA ILE A 76 22.21 0.00 -2.54
C ILE A 76 21.89 0.24 -1.05
N GLU A 77 20.80 -0.35 -0.55
CA GLU A 77 20.28 -0.09 0.80
C GLU A 77 20.46 -1.26 1.78
N GLY A 78 20.84 -2.44 1.28
CA GLY A 78 20.94 -3.67 2.08
C GLY A 78 19.58 -4.20 2.54
N TRP A 79 19.61 -5.07 3.55
CA TRP A 79 18.42 -5.66 4.17
C TRP A 79 17.48 -4.61 4.78
N ALA A 80 18.04 -3.56 5.39
CA ALA A 80 17.25 -2.48 5.97
C ALA A 80 16.39 -1.76 4.92
N GLY A 81 16.85 -1.69 3.66
CA GLY A 81 16.09 -1.18 2.53
C GLY A 81 14.86 -2.00 2.18
N LEU A 82 15.00 -3.33 2.16
CA LEU A 82 13.91 -4.26 1.85
C LEU A 82 12.79 -4.22 2.91
N TYR A 83 13.15 -4.00 4.17
CA TYR A 83 12.21 -3.91 5.30
C TYR A 83 11.70 -2.49 5.57
N LYS A 84 11.99 -1.50 4.70
CA LYS A 84 11.42 -0.16 4.85
C LYS A 84 9.90 -0.21 4.80
N GLY A 85 9.27 0.60 5.66
CA GLY A 85 7.82 0.65 5.78
C GLY A 85 7.23 -0.36 6.75
N ILE A 86 8.00 -1.31 7.31
CA ILE A 86 7.46 -2.29 8.26
C ILE A 86 6.79 -1.63 9.48
N MET A 87 7.40 -0.57 10.02
CA MET A 87 6.88 0.13 11.19
C MET A 87 5.53 0.82 10.91
N PRO A 88 5.40 1.70 9.89
CA PRO A 88 4.09 2.28 9.56
C PRO A 88 3.08 1.21 9.10
N SER A 89 3.50 0.09 8.50
CA SER A 89 2.61 -1.03 8.20
C SER A 89 2.08 -1.71 9.46
N ILE A 90 2.93 -1.98 10.47
CA ILE A 90 2.49 -2.53 11.77
C ILE A 90 1.49 -1.59 12.43
N ILE A 91 1.74 -0.29 12.42
CA ILE A 91 0.82 0.71 12.99
C ILE A 91 -0.51 0.69 12.22
N ALA A 92 -0.47 0.72 10.89
CA ALA A 92 -1.67 0.70 10.07
C ALA A 92 -2.51 -0.57 10.30
N ILE A 93 -1.86 -1.73 10.37
CA ILE A 93 -2.54 -3.01 10.64
C ILE A 93 -3.09 -3.05 12.07
N SER A 94 -2.33 -2.57 13.06
CA SER A 94 -2.78 -2.48 14.45
C SER A 94 -4.04 -1.62 14.59
N ILE A 95 -4.05 -0.47 13.91
CA ILE A 95 -5.22 0.42 13.85
C ILE A 95 -6.40 -0.29 13.18
N ALA A 96 -6.18 -0.91 12.02
CA ALA A 96 -7.22 -1.63 11.30
C ALA A 96 -7.83 -2.77 12.15
N LEU A 97 -6.97 -3.53 12.84
CA LEU A 97 -7.40 -4.61 13.73
C LEU A 97 -8.20 -4.08 14.92
N ALA A 98 -7.74 -3.01 15.57
CA ALA A 98 -8.47 -2.37 16.66
C ALA A 98 -9.87 -1.92 16.21
N VAL A 99 -9.98 -1.31 15.03
CA VAL A 99 -11.26 -0.90 14.45
C VAL A 99 -12.17 -2.09 14.17
N VAL A 100 -11.64 -3.20 13.64
CA VAL A 100 -12.41 -4.43 13.41
C VAL A 100 -12.92 -5.02 14.72
N ILE A 101 -12.08 -5.07 15.76
CA ILE A 101 -12.44 -5.56 17.09
C ILE A 101 -13.58 -4.70 17.67
N VAL A 102 -13.42 -3.38 17.66
CA VAL A 102 -14.45 -2.44 18.16
C VAL A 102 -15.74 -2.59 17.35
N SER A 103 -15.65 -2.66 16.03
CA SER A 103 -16.82 -2.82 15.14
C SER A 103 -17.56 -4.13 15.40
N THR A 104 -16.82 -5.21 15.62
CA THR A 104 -17.39 -6.52 15.94
C THR A 104 -18.05 -6.49 17.32
N TYR A 105 -17.39 -5.92 18.32
CA TYR A 105 -17.95 -5.77 19.66
C TYR A 105 -19.24 -4.94 19.64
N ALA A 106 -19.27 -3.80 18.94
CA ALA A 106 -20.47 -2.99 18.78
C ALA A 106 -21.58 -3.74 18.02
N ALA A 107 -21.23 -4.51 16.98
CA ALA A 107 -22.19 -5.32 16.24
C ALA A 107 -22.81 -6.43 17.13
N VAL A 108 -22.03 -7.03 18.03
CA VAL A 108 -22.53 -8.03 19.00
C VAL A 108 -23.38 -7.35 20.08
N MET A 109 -22.89 -6.27 20.69
CA MET A 109 -23.62 -5.54 21.73
C MET A 109 -24.94 -4.97 21.21
N SER A 110 -24.99 -4.48 19.97
CA SER A 110 -26.22 -3.99 19.35
C SER A 110 -27.24 -5.10 19.02
N ARG A 111 -26.86 -6.38 19.05
CA ARG A 111 -27.79 -7.53 18.99
C ARG A 111 -28.36 -7.85 20.36
N ILE A 112 -27.57 -7.72 21.42
CA ILE A 112 -27.95 -8.00 22.81
C ILE A 112 -28.82 -6.88 23.37
N ILE A 113 -28.42 -5.63 23.15
CA ILE A 113 -29.17 -4.45 23.57
C ILE A 113 -30.24 -4.20 22.51
N HIS A 114 -31.52 -4.18 22.90
CA HIS A 114 -32.66 -3.89 22.04
C HIS A 114 -32.69 -2.41 21.60
N HIS A 115 -31.68 -1.96 20.86
CA HIS A 115 -31.74 -0.70 20.14
C HIS A 115 -32.66 -0.83 18.93
N GLY A 116 -33.39 0.25 18.60
CA GLY A 116 -34.19 0.32 17.38
C GLY A 116 -33.35 0.06 16.13
N ARG A 117 -33.98 -0.51 15.09
CA ARG A 117 -33.32 -0.90 13.82
C ARG A 117 -32.46 0.22 13.20
N ILE A 118 -32.91 1.47 13.31
CA ILE A 118 -32.23 2.66 12.78
C ILE A 118 -30.93 2.93 13.52
N VAL A 119 -30.93 2.89 14.86
CA VAL A 119 -29.73 3.14 15.67
C VAL A 119 -28.65 2.09 15.39
N ARG A 120 -29.05 0.83 15.27
CA ARG A 120 -28.15 -0.26 14.88
C ARG A 120 -27.53 -0.05 13.50
N TRP A 121 -28.34 0.38 12.53
CA TRP A 121 -27.84 0.69 11.18
C TRP A 121 -26.84 1.85 11.19
N LEU A 122 -27.17 2.95 11.86
CA LEU A 122 -26.29 4.12 12.00
C LEU A 122 -24.96 3.77 12.67
N LEU A 123 -24.98 2.96 13.73
CA LEU A 123 -23.78 2.51 14.42
C LEU A 123 -22.88 1.68 13.49
N ASN A 124 -23.44 0.72 12.76
CA ASN A 124 -22.68 -0.11 11.84
C ASN A 124 -22.08 0.70 10.68
N VAL A 125 -22.86 1.60 10.08
CA VAL A 125 -22.38 2.49 9.01
C VAL A 125 -21.28 3.41 9.53
N GLY A 126 -21.50 4.09 10.66
CA GLY A 126 -20.51 4.99 11.26
C GLY A 126 -19.19 4.29 11.56
N LEU A 127 -19.24 3.10 12.16
CA LEU A 127 -18.04 2.31 12.45
C LEU A 127 -17.33 1.82 11.19
N SER A 128 -18.05 1.54 10.10
CA SER A 128 -17.45 1.14 8.83
C SER A 128 -16.76 2.27 8.05
N ILE A 129 -17.12 3.54 8.31
CA ILE A 129 -16.50 4.71 7.67
C ILE A 129 -15.12 5.02 8.28
N ILE A 130 -14.95 4.83 9.59
CA ILE A 130 -13.69 5.09 10.30
C ILE A 130 -12.47 4.39 9.65
N PRO A 131 -12.48 3.07 9.39
CA PRO A 131 -11.32 2.42 8.77
C PRO A 131 -11.08 2.94 7.36
N ALA A 132 -12.13 3.24 6.58
CA ALA A 132 -12.00 3.79 5.24
C ALA A 132 -11.30 5.16 5.24
N LEU A 133 -11.61 6.01 6.22
CA LEU A 133 -10.92 7.29 6.41
C LEU A 133 -9.46 7.07 6.79
N LEU A 134 -9.15 6.16 7.72
CA LEU A 134 -7.78 5.94 8.18
C LEU A 134 -6.86 5.32 7.12
N ILE A 135 -7.40 4.57 6.15
CA ILE A 135 -6.62 3.92 5.09
C ILE A 135 -5.87 4.94 4.22
N VAL A 136 -6.49 6.08 3.88
CA VAL A 136 -5.90 7.06 2.96
C VAL A 136 -4.56 7.62 3.47
N PRO A 137 -4.48 8.26 4.65
CA PRO A 137 -3.22 8.79 5.16
C PRO A 137 -2.20 7.67 5.46
N MET A 138 -2.65 6.49 5.91
CA MET A 138 -1.75 5.37 6.16
C MET A 138 -1.09 4.86 4.89
N LYS A 139 -1.86 4.72 3.80
CA LYS A 139 -1.32 4.29 2.49
C LYS A 139 -0.31 5.31 1.95
N ILE A 140 -0.57 6.61 2.12
CA ILE A 140 0.39 7.67 1.74
C ILE A 140 1.69 7.56 2.56
N ILE A 141 1.59 7.43 3.88
CA ILE A 141 2.77 7.35 4.77
C ILE A 141 3.59 6.09 4.48
N VAL A 142 2.94 4.92 4.36
CA VAL A 142 3.61 3.65 4.07
C VAL A 142 4.31 3.72 2.71
N ASN A 143 3.63 4.15 1.66
CA ASN A 143 4.22 4.23 0.33
C ASN A 143 5.42 5.19 0.31
N ARG A 144 5.30 6.38 0.91
CA ARG A 144 6.42 7.33 1.02
C ARG A 144 7.57 6.82 1.91
N ALA A 145 7.27 6.04 2.95
CA ALA A 145 8.28 5.42 3.80
C ALA A 145 9.05 4.30 3.09
N ILE A 146 8.39 3.55 2.20
CA ILE A 146 9.03 2.53 1.39
C ILE A 146 9.97 3.16 0.35
N THR A 147 9.56 4.27 -0.25
CA THR A 147 10.24 4.86 -1.42
C THR A 147 11.26 5.93 -1.08
N THR A 148 11.34 6.40 0.17
CA THR A 148 12.31 7.43 0.57
C THR A 148 13.76 6.92 0.54
N PRO A 149 14.73 7.73 0.04
CA PRO A 149 16.16 7.38 0.06
C PRO A 149 16.81 7.54 1.43
N HIS A 150 16.10 8.09 2.43
CA HIS A 150 16.64 8.33 3.76
C HIS A 150 16.51 7.11 4.68
N ARG A 151 17.44 6.98 5.63
CA ARG A 151 17.33 6.07 6.79
C ARG A 151 16.31 6.63 7.78
N LEU A 152 15.16 5.98 7.86
CA LEU A 152 14.13 6.31 8.85
C LEU A 152 14.39 5.50 10.12
N SER A 153 14.57 6.19 11.25
CA SER A 153 14.56 5.56 12.56
C SER A 153 13.15 5.08 12.90
N ALA A 154 13.03 3.83 13.39
CA ALA A 154 11.76 3.26 13.81
C ALA A 154 11.19 3.93 15.07
N PHE A 155 12.07 4.51 15.90
CA PHE A 155 11.70 5.10 17.19
C PHE A 155 11.55 6.63 17.12
N ASP A 156 12.11 7.29 16.10
CA ASP A 156 11.99 8.75 15.91
C ASP A 156 10.86 9.11 14.93
N ALA A 157 9.63 8.76 15.29
CA ALA A 157 8.46 9.00 14.44
C ALA A 157 8.30 10.47 14.00
N ARG A 158 8.69 11.42 14.86
CA ARG A 158 8.65 12.86 14.53
C ARG A 158 9.62 13.21 13.40
N THR A 159 10.86 12.75 13.47
CA THR A 159 11.87 12.99 12.43
C THR A 159 11.47 12.30 11.14
N ALA A 160 10.98 11.06 11.23
CA ALA A 160 10.46 10.33 10.08
C ALA A 160 9.30 11.06 9.39
N LEU A 161 8.30 11.54 10.14
CA LEU A 161 7.17 12.28 9.58
C LEU A 161 7.60 13.61 8.96
N ARG A 162 8.62 14.30 9.48
CA ARG A 162 9.17 15.52 8.86
C ARG A 162 9.81 15.25 7.50
N VAL A 163 10.41 14.08 7.33
CA VAL A 163 11.03 13.64 6.08
C VAL A 163 9.98 13.16 5.08
N LEU A 164 8.91 12.54 5.57
CA LEU A 164 7.85 11.96 4.74
C LEU A 164 6.77 12.96 4.31
N LEU A 165 6.44 13.92 5.18
CA LEU A 165 5.38 14.90 4.97
C LEU A 165 5.97 16.28 4.72
N SER A 166 5.43 16.96 3.72
CA SER A 166 5.84 18.33 3.43
C SER A 166 5.46 19.28 4.58
N PRO A 167 6.11 20.45 4.72
CA PRO A 167 5.76 21.42 5.75
C PRO A 167 4.27 21.79 5.73
N ALA A 168 3.68 21.92 4.53
CA ALA A 168 2.26 22.24 4.36
C ALA A 168 1.32 21.08 4.75
N GLU A 169 1.74 19.83 4.54
CA GLU A 169 0.97 18.65 4.98
C GLU A 169 1.03 18.47 6.51
N ARG A 170 2.15 18.88 7.13
CA ARG A 170 2.33 18.83 8.59
C ARG A 170 1.47 19.85 9.33
N THR A 171 1.30 21.05 8.78
CA THR A 171 0.45 22.08 9.39
C THR A 171 -1.04 21.82 9.15
N GLN A 172 -1.39 21.15 8.06
CA GLN A 172 -2.77 20.84 7.69
C GLN A 172 -2.92 19.36 7.28
N PRO A 173 -3.07 18.42 8.22
CA PRO A 173 -3.09 16.98 7.94
C PRO A 173 -4.28 16.54 7.07
N LEU A 174 -5.40 17.28 7.12
CA LEU A 174 -6.56 17.02 6.26
C LEU A 174 -6.24 17.17 4.77
N ARG A 175 -5.15 17.89 4.40
CA ARG A 175 -4.70 17.99 3.02
C ARG A 175 -4.27 16.65 2.42
N LEU A 176 -3.92 15.66 3.24
CA LEU A 176 -3.59 14.31 2.76
C LEU A 176 -4.80 13.65 2.08
N TYR A 177 -6.02 13.93 2.54
CA TYR A 177 -7.25 13.46 1.91
C TYR A 177 -7.58 14.20 0.61
N LEU A 178 -7.13 15.45 0.51
CA LEU A 178 -7.28 16.30 -0.67
C LEU A 178 -6.17 16.05 -1.72
N ALA A 179 -5.40 14.97 -1.58
CA ALA A 179 -4.49 14.52 -2.61
C ALA A 179 -5.31 14.13 -3.86
N PRO A 180 -5.00 14.70 -5.03
CA PRO A 180 -5.85 14.60 -6.21
C PRO A 180 -6.08 13.14 -6.62
N GLY A 181 -7.32 12.69 -6.56
CA GLY A 181 -7.73 11.35 -7.00
C GLY A 181 -7.31 10.18 -6.09
N VAL A 182 -6.51 10.37 -5.03
CA VAL A 182 -6.04 9.27 -4.17
C VAL A 182 -7.19 8.65 -3.40
N ALA A 183 -7.99 9.46 -2.70
CA ALA A 183 -9.12 8.96 -1.90
C ALA A 183 -10.16 8.23 -2.78
N PHE A 184 -10.46 8.79 -3.95
CA PHE A 184 -11.35 8.17 -4.93
C PHE A 184 -10.80 6.83 -5.43
N ALA A 185 -9.52 6.76 -5.78
CA ALA A 185 -8.90 5.52 -6.27
C ALA A 185 -8.89 4.42 -5.20
N ILE A 186 -8.57 4.77 -3.95
CA ILE A 186 -8.63 3.82 -2.81
C ILE A 186 -10.07 3.36 -2.55
N ALA A 187 -11.05 4.27 -2.63
CA ALA A 187 -12.46 3.89 -2.48
C ALA A 187 -12.92 2.95 -3.60
N LEU A 188 -12.50 3.19 -4.84
CA LEU A 188 -12.78 2.32 -5.98
C LEU A 188 -12.14 0.93 -5.82
N GLU A 189 -10.88 0.88 -5.37
CA GLU A 189 -10.17 -0.36 -5.05
C GLU A 189 -10.94 -1.15 -3.98
N GLY A 190 -11.35 -0.48 -2.89
CA GLY A 190 -12.16 -1.07 -1.82
C GLY A 190 -13.51 -1.59 -2.32
N LEU A 191 -14.19 -0.85 -3.20
CA LEU A 191 -15.45 -1.27 -3.80
C LEU A 191 -15.27 -2.54 -4.64
N ILE A 192 -14.26 -2.60 -5.51
CA ILE A 192 -13.97 -3.77 -6.34
C ILE A 192 -13.67 -5.00 -5.46
N VAL A 193 -12.86 -4.84 -4.41
CA VAL A 193 -12.54 -5.92 -3.47
C VAL A 193 -13.78 -6.37 -2.70
N ALA A 194 -14.66 -5.46 -2.29
CA ALA A 194 -15.92 -5.80 -1.63
C ALA A 194 -16.85 -6.57 -2.58
N SER A 195 -16.98 -6.14 -3.83
CA SER A 195 -17.75 -6.83 -4.86
C SER A 195 -17.22 -8.24 -5.15
N PHE A 196 -15.90 -8.39 -5.25
CA PHE A 196 -15.26 -9.69 -5.42
C PHE A 196 -15.56 -10.63 -4.23
N ASN A 197 -15.47 -10.13 -3.00
CA ASN A 197 -15.79 -10.92 -1.81
C ASN A 197 -17.27 -11.34 -1.74
N LEU A 198 -18.19 -10.45 -2.14
CA LEU A 198 -19.60 -10.77 -2.21
C LEU A 198 -19.87 -11.88 -3.24
N PHE A 199 -19.25 -11.77 -4.43
CA PHE A 199 -19.32 -12.80 -5.46
C PHE A 199 -18.76 -14.14 -4.98
N ARG A 200 -17.62 -14.12 -4.29
CA ARG A 200 -17.02 -15.32 -3.69
C ARG A 200 -17.97 -16.02 -2.73
N ILE A 201 -18.64 -15.28 -1.85
CA ILE A 201 -19.62 -15.84 -0.91
C ILE A 201 -20.79 -16.50 -1.66
N ALA A 202 -21.26 -15.89 -2.76
CA ALA A 202 -22.31 -16.48 -3.59
C ALA A 202 -21.85 -17.77 -4.28
N ILE A 203 -20.62 -17.79 -4.81
CA ILE A 203 -20.02 -18.95 -5.46
C ILE A 203 -19.73 -20.10 -4.50
N ASP A 204 -19.34 -19.81 -3.25
CA ASP A 204 -19.02 -20.83 -2.24
C ASP A 204 -20.21 -21.77 -1.94
N SER A 205 -21.42 -21.42 -2.39
CA SER A 205 -22.64 -22.26 -2.27
C SER A 205 -22.84 -23.24 -3.43
N LEU A 206 -22.03 -23.17 -4.48
CA LEU A 206 -22.13 -24.02 -5.68
C LEU A 206 -21.29 -25.30 -5.54
N PRO A 207 -21.60 -26.37 -6.31
CA PRO A 207 -20.74 -27.55 -6.36
C PRO A 207 -19.32 -27.20 -6.83
N LEU A 208 -18.31 -27.91 -6.30
CA LEU A 208 -16.89 -27.57 -6.45
C LEU A 208 -16.45 -27.25 -7.90
N GLY A 209 -16.89 -28.05 -8.87
CA GLY A 209 -16.53 -27.83 -10.29
C GLY A 209 -17.06 -26.50 -10.84
N PHE A 210 -18.31 -26.15 -10.52
CA PHE A 210 -18.90 -24.86 -10.90
C PHE A 210 -18.26 -23.71 -10.13
N ALA A 211 -17.91 -23.93 -8.86
CA ALA A 211 -17.26 -22.91 -8.05
C ALA A 211 -15.88 -22.54 -8.59
N ILE A 212 -15.05 -23.52 -8.92
CA ILE A 212 -13.74 -23.29 -9.54
C ILE A 212 -13.90 -22.64 -10.93
N GLY A 213 -14.82 -23.17 -11.74
CA GLY A 213 -15.08 -22.66 -13.09
C GLY A 213 -15.53 -21.19 -13.12
N GLY A 214 -16.31 -20.75 -12.13
CA GLY A 214 -16.72 -19.35 -12.00
C GLY A 214 -15.68 -18.45 -11.31
N LEU A 215 -14.92 -18.99 -10.36
CA LEU A 215 -13.96 -18.21 -9.58
C LEU A 215 -12.72 -17.80 -10.38
N VAL A 216 -12.13 -18.70 -11.16
CA VAL A 216 -10.91 -18.42 -11.94
C VAL A 216 -11.06 -17.23 -12.90
N PRO A 217 -12.08 -17.16 -13.78
CA PRO A 217 -12.23 -16.03 -14.70
C PRO A 217 -12.48 -14.72 -13.94
N VAL A 218 -13.24 -14.76 -12.84
CA VAL A 218 -13.48 -13.56 -12.03
C VAL A 218 -12.21 -13.10 -11.29
N LEU A 219 -11.38 -14.02 -10.81
CA LEU A 219 -10.05 -13.70 -10.26
C LEU A 219 -9.17 -12.99 -11.29
N LEU A 220 -9.08 -13.53 -12.51
CA LEU A 220 -8.27 -12.94 -13.58
C LEU A 220 -8.80 -11.55 -13.98
N LEU A 221 -10.11 -11.40 -14.15
CA LEU A 221 -10.73 -10.13 -14.50
C LEU A 221 -10.52 -9.09 -13.39
N THR A 222 -10.71 -9.49 -12.13
CA THR A 222 -10.53 -8.60 -10.98
C THR A 222 -9.06 -8.18 -10.87
N ALA A 223 -8.10 -9.09 -11.04
CA ALA A 223 -6.68 -8.75 -11.06
C ALA A 223 -6.32 -7.80 -12.22
N ALA A 224 -6.91 -7.98 -13.40
CA ALA A 224 -6.71 -7.11 -14.56
C ALA A 224 -7.23 -5.69 -14.32
N ILE A 225 -8.25 -5.51 -13.48
CA ILE A 225 -8.81 -4.20 -13.11
C ILE A 225 -8.07 -3.58 -11.91
N ILE A 226 -7.75 -4.37 -10.88
CA ILE A 226 -7.09 -3.87 -9.66
C ILE A 226 -5.64 -3.47 -9.94
N THR A 227 -4.89 -4.24 -10.72
CA THR A 227 -3.47 -3.95 -10.99
C THR A 227 -3.21 -2.53 -11.50
N PRO A 228 -3.87 -2.06 -12.60
CA PRO A 228 -3.66 -0.69 -13.08
C PRO A 228 -4.08 0.34 -12.04
N LEU A 229 -5.13 0.07 -11.28
CA LEU A 229 -5.57 0.94 -10.20
C LEU A 229 -4.53 1.07 -9.09
N GLU A 230 -3.91 -0.05 -8.68
CA GLU A 230 -2.83 -0.04 -7.69
C GLU A 230 -1.62 0.75 -8.20
N VAL A 231 -1.21 0.59 -9.47
CA VAL A 231 -0.11 1.38 -10.06
C VAL A 231 -0.40 2.88 -9.97
N MET A 232 -1.63 3.29 -10.32
CA MET A 232 -2.04 4.70 -10.23
C MET A 232 -2.07 5.20 -8.79
N ILE A 233 -2.59 4.41 -7.84
CA ILE A 233 -2.60 4.75 -6.41
C ILE A 233 -1.17 4.97 -5.91
N GLN A 234 -0.24 4.07 -6.23
CA GLN A 234 1.16 4.21 -5.83
C GLN A 234 1.72 5.55 -6.32
N ARG A 235 1.54 5.88 -7.59
CA ARG A 235 2.04 7.12 -8.18
C ARG A 235 1.39 8.38 -7.62
N LEU A 236 0.09 8.37 -7.39
CA LEU A 236 -0.63 9.50 -6.80
C LEU A 236 -0.22 9.73 -5.33
N THR A 237 -0.01 8.66 -4.56
CA THR A 237 0.39 8.79 -3.13
C THR A 237 1.80 9.36 -2.94
N LEU A 238 2.68 9.19 -3.94
CA LEU A 238 4.06 9.66 -3.91
C LEU A 238 4.20 11.14 -4.25
N GLN A 239 3.18 11.77 -4.82
CA GLN A 239 3.24 13.17 -5.18
C GLN A 239 3.38 14.06 -3.95
N ARG A 240 4.49 14.81 -3.89
CA ARG A 240 4.68 15.86 -2.90
C ARG A 240 4.20 17.18 -3.51
N ARG A 241 3.13 17.75 -2.96
CA ARG A 241 2.48 18.97 -3.48
C ARG A 241 3.29 20.27 -3.27
N SER A 242 4.57 20.19 -2.88
CA SER A 242 5.28 21.27 -2.18
C SER A 242 6.34 22.03 -2.98
N ARG A 243 6.21 22.16 -4.31
CA ARG A 243 7.12 23.06 -5.08
C ARG A 243 6.45 24.25 -5.76
N LEU A 244 5.19 24.53 -5.45
CA LEU A 244 4.48 25.73 -5.94
C LEU A 244 4.75 27.01 -5.11
N THR A 245 5.77 27.03 -4.25
CA THR A 245 6.15 28.25 -3.53
C THR A 245 7.65 28.50 -3.74
N PRO A 246 8.04 29.19 -4.83
CA PRO A 246 9.39 29.68 -4.98
C PRO A 246 9.64 30.71 -3.88
N GLY A 247 10.58 30.43 -2.97
CA GLY A 247 10.96 31.35 -1.89
C GLY A 247 11.07 30.74 -0.48
N LEU A 248 10.57 29.53 -0.25
CA LEU A 248 10.79 28.79 1.00
C LEU A 248 11.85 27.72 0.79
N ALA A 249 13.09 28.16 0.58
CA ALA A 249 14.25 27.32 0.83
C ALA A 249 14.17 26.80 2.28
N PRO A 250 14.65 25.58 2.59
CA PRO A 250 14.77 25.16 3.97
C PRO A 250 15.68 26.17 4.66
N SER A 251 15.16 26.85 5.70
CA SER A 251 16.00 27.68 6.55
C SER A 251 17.16 26.84 7.08
N GLU A 252 18.38 27.36 6.97
CA GLU A 252 19.65 26.72 7.37
C GLU A 252 19.69 26.25 8.83
N ASP A 253 18.70 26.61 9.65
CA ASP A 253 18.53 26.18 11.04
C ASP A 253 17.87 24.79 11.23
N ALA A 254 17.62 24.04 10.15
CA ALA A 254 16.98 22.73 10.23
C ALA A 254 17.98 21.63 10.63
N ILE A 255 17.66 20.90 11.70
CA ILE A 255 18.28 19.62 12.14
C ILE A 255 18.87 18.86 10.94
N PRO A 256 20.12 18.38 11.02
CA PRO A 256 20.80 17.74 9.90
C PRO A 256 19.91 16.65 9.28
N PRO A 257 19.79 16.61 7.93
CA PRO A 257 18.96 15.62 7.27
C PRO A 257 19.41 14.22 7.66
N PRO A 258 18.47 13.28 7.86
CA PRO A 258 18.84 11.91 8.21
C PRO A 258 19.75 11.30 7.15
N PRO A 259 20.66 10.40 7.55
CA PRO A 259 21.64 9.83 6.64
C PRO A 259 20.95 9.16 5.46
N VAL A 260 21.44 9.47 4.26
CA VAL A 260 21.01 8.84 3.00
C VAL A 260 21.74 7.51 2.86
N TYR A 261 21.11 6.49 2.27
CA TYR A 261 21.77 5.20 2.05
C TYR A 261 22.93 5.28 1.04
N SER A 262 22.75 6.09 -0.02
CA SER A 262 23.68 6.27 -1.13
C SER A 262 23.43 7.61 -1.82
N ALA A 263 24.43 8.13 -2.51
CA ALA A 263 24.24 9.29 -3.39
C ALA A 263 23.36 8.95 -4.61
N GLU A 264 23.41 7.70 -5.08
CA GLU A 264 22.61 7.23 -6.21
C GLU A 264 21.18 6.86 -5.77
N PRO A 265 20.12 7.43 -6.38
CA PRO A 265 18.75 7.07 -6.07
C PRO A 265 18.39 5.68 -6.63
N VAL A 266 17.71 4.87 -5.83
CA VAL A 266 17.27 3.51 -6.22
C VAL A 266 16.22 3.56 -7.34
N MET A 267 15.45 4.64 -7.42
CA MET A 267 14.35 4.83 -8.37
C MET A 267 14.27 6.28 -8.79
N GLU A 268 13.68 6.49 -9.96
CA GLU A 268 13.35 7.80 -10.48
C GLU A 268 11.85 8.08 -10.29
N PHE A 269 11.50 9.25 -9.76
CA PHE A 269 10.11 9.70 -9.68
C PHE A 269 9.87 10.84 -10.66
N ARG A 270 8.67 10.88 -11.23
CA ARG A 270 8.22 12.01 -12.04
C ARG A 270 8.31 13.33 -11.27
N GLY A 271 8.91 14.36 -11.87
CA GLY A 271 8.97 15.72 -11.32
C GLY A 271 9.87 15.91 -10.09
N THR A 272 10.85 15.03 -9.84
CA THR A 272 11.88 15.27 -8.80
C THR A 272 12.86 16.36 -9.15
N ASP A 273 13.06 16.62 -10.45
CA ASP A 273 14.01 17.61 -10.93
C ASP A 273 13.26 18.92 -11.18
N ILE A 274 13.75 19.99 -10.55
CA ILE A 274 13.17 21.34 -10.65
C ILE A 274 13.12 21.79 -12.13
N ASP A 275 14.06 21.28 -12.94
CA ASP A 275 14.25 21.64 -14.33
C ASP A 275 13.47 20.74 -15.31
N SER A 276 12.83 19.66 -14.84
CA SER A 276 12.11 18.72 -15.71
C SER A 276 10.81 19.29 -16.30
N GLY A 277 10.26 20.37 -15.73
CA GLY A 277 9.00 20.98 -16.19
C GLY A 277 7.77 20.06 -16.11
N GLU A 278 7.89 18.86 -15.53
CA GLU A 278 6.83 17.86 -15.53
C GLU A 278 5.73 18.18 -14.51
N ALA A 279 4.55 18.57 -15.01
CA ALA A 279 3.42 18.90 -14.14
C ALA A 279 2.93 17.69 -13.31
N PRO A 280 2.56 17.89 -12.02
CA PRO A 280 2.00 16.84 -11.18
C PRO A 280 0.69 16.29 -11.76
N TYR A 281 0.26 15.15 -11.23
CA TYR A 281 -1.00 14.52 -11.64
C TYR A 281 -2.14 15.31 -11.00
N THR A 282 -3.11 15.69 -11.81
CA THR A 282 -4.29 16.44 -11.36
C THR A 282 -5.43 15.54 -10.89
N GLY A 283 -5.35 14.24 -11.21
CA GLY A 283 -6.30 13.23 -10.77
C GLY A 283 -6.00 11.87 -11.39
N LEU A 284 -6.92 10.91 -11.19
CA LEU A 284 -6.75 9.53 -11.64
C LEU A 284 -6.64 9.43 -13.17
N LEU A 285 -7.55 10.08 -13.90
CA LEU A 285 -7.57 10.04 -15.37
C LEU A 285 -6.36 10.74 -15.99
N ASP A 286 -5.93 11.86 -15.41
CA ASP A 286 -4.69 12.55 -15.83
C ASP A 286 -3.46 11.66 -15.60
N CYS A 287 -3.42 10.98 -14.45
CA CYS A 287 -2.39 9.99 -14.14
C CYS A 287 -2.35 8.87 -15.19
N THR A 288 -3.48 8.26 -15.52
CA THR A 288 -3.54 7.21 -16.55
C THR A 288 -3.05 7.73 -17.91
N ARG A 289 -3.57 8.89 -18.36
CA ARG A 289 -3.22 9.46 -19.67
C ARG A 289 -1.72 9.72 -19.78
N LYS A 290 -1.13 10.32 -18.75
CA LYS A 290 0.30 10.61 -18.70
C LYS A 290 1.16 9.34 -18.68
N ILE A 291 0.82 8.34 -17.86
CA ILE A 291 1.54 7.05 -17.84
C ILE A 291 1.54 6.40 -19.23
N VAL A 292 0.38 6.36 -19.89
CA VAL A 292 0.23 5.71 -21.21
C VAL A 292 0.99 6.49 -22.29
N ALA A 293 0.92 7.82 -22.25
CA ALA A 293 1.62 8.69 -23.19
C ALA A 293 3.14 8.54 -23.05
N GLU A 294 3.66 8.67 -21.83
CA GLU A 294 5.10 8.79 -21.54
C GLU A 294 5.81 7.44 -21.45
N GLU A 295 5.18 6.42 -20.86
CA GLU A 295 5.84 5.14 -20.54
C GLU A 295 5.19 3.95 -21.24
N GLY A 296 3.91 4.06 -21.58
CA GLY A 296 3.17 3.04 -22.32
C GLY A 296 2.25 2.17 -21.47
N TRP A 297 1.40 1.39 -22.13
CA TRP A 297 0.34 0.61 -21.49
C TRP A 297 0.87 -0.53 -20.60
N SER A 298 2.02 -1.10 -20.94
CA SER A 298 2.61 -2.21 -20.18
C SER A 298 2.92 -1.82 -18.73
N VAL A 299 3.19 -0.54 -18.46
CA VAL A 299 3.47 -0.02 -17.10
C VAL A 299 2.30 -0.20 -16.15
N LEU A 300 1.06 -0.05 -16.64
CA LEU A 300 -0.15 -0.22 -15.84
C LEU A 300 -0.36 -1.68 -15.40
N THR A 301 0.25 -2.64 -16.10
CA THR A 301 0.16 -4.08 -15.78
C THR A 301 1.38 -4.61 -15.02
N ARG A 302 2.24 -3.71 -14.51
CA ARG A 302 3.45 -4.09 -13.78
C ARG A 302 3.15 -4.96 -12.58
N ALA A 303 3.75 -6.16 -12.61
CA ALA A 303 3.62 -7.16 -11.58
C ALA A 303 2.16 -7.53 -11.27
N TRP A 304 1.30 -7.60 -12.30
CA TRP A 304 -0.08 -8.08 -12.17
C TRP A 304 -0.19 -9.49 -11.55
N TRP A 305 0.81 -10.34 -11.81
CA TRP A 305 0.90 -11.69 -11.24
C TRP A 305 1.01 -11.70 -9.72
N LEU A 306 1.59 -10.66 -9.09
CA LEU A 306 1.65 -10.53 -7.63
C LEU A 306 0.27 -10.20 -7.05
N THR A 307 -0.49 -9.33 -7.71
CA THR A 307 -1.88 -9.05 -7.35
C THR A 307 -2.72 -10.33 -7.48
N LEU A 308 -2.58 -11.06 -8.59
CA LEU A 308 -3.25 -12.35 -8.78
C LEU A 308 -2.87 -13.36 -7.68
N ALA A 309 -1.57 -13.51 -7.38
CA ALA A 309 -1.09 -14.44 -6.35
C ALA A 309 -1.66 -14.09 -4.97
N ALA A 310 -1.71 -12.80 -4.61
CA ALA A 310 -2.33 -12.35 -3.37
C ALA A 310 -3.82 -12.69 -3.30
N MET A 311 -4.54 -12.55 -4.43
CA MET A 311 -5.95 -12.94 -4.51
C MET A 311 -6.15 -14.46 -4.44
N VAL A 312 -5.30 -15.24 -5.10
CA VAL A 312 -5.34 -16.71 -5.00
C VAL A 312 -5.09 -17.16 -3.56
N LEU A 313 -4.11 -16.57 -2.89
CA LEU A 313 -3.81 -16.87 -1.49
C LEU A 313 -4.99 -16.54 -0.56
N SER A 314 -5.64 -15.39 -0.78
CA SER A 314 -6.80 -14.99 0.04
C SER A 314 -8.01 -15.90 -0.15
N VAL A 315 -8.20 -16.44 -1.36
CA VAL A 315 -9.25 -17.42 -1.63
C VAL A 315 -8.89 -18.82 -1.12
N ALA A 316 -7.62 -19.21 -1.19
CA ALA A 316 -7.17 -20.51 -0.71
C ALA A 316 -7.19 -20.62 0.82
N ALA A 317 -6.87 -19.54 1.55
CA ALA A 317 -6.74 -19.56 3.02
C ALA A 317 -7.92 -20.22 3.78
N PRO A 318 -9.21 -19.93 3.49
CA PRO A 318 -10.33 -20.60 4.14
C PRO A 318 -10.38 -22.12 3.92
N TRP A 319 -9.91 -22.61 2.77
CA TRP A 319 -9.94 -24.04 2.40
C TRP A 319 -8.90 -24.86 3.16
N TRP A 320 -7.90 -24.20 3.72
CA TRP A 320 -6.85 -24.81 4.53
C TRP A 320 -7.27 -24.95 5.99
N THR A 321 -8.39 -24.34 6.39
CA THR A 321 -8.94 -24.54 7.73
C THR A 321 -9.60 -25.93 7.83
N PRO A 322 -9.22 -26.77 8.81
CA PRO A 322 -9.69 -28.16 8.90
C PRO A 322 -11.21 -28.35 9.01
N ARG A 323 -11.97 -27.28 9.29
CA ARG A 323 -13.41 -27.32 9.58
C ARG A 323 -14.31 -27.75 8.42
N ARG A 324 -13.82 -27.77 7.17
CA ARG A 324 -14.61 -28.22 6.01
C ARG A 324 -14.45 -29.72 5.67
N TRP A 325 -13.56 -30.43 6.37
CA TRP A 325 -13.25 -31.84 6.13
C TRP A 325 -13.83 -32.77 7.22
N LEU A 326 -14.61 -32.22 8.15
CA LEU A 326 -15.38 -32.93 9.18
C LEU A 326 -16.87 -32.69 8.91
#